data_AF-A0A147HZL6-F1
#
_entry.id   AF-A0A147HZL6-F1
#
_cell.length_a   1.000
_cell.length_b   1.000
_cell.length_c   1.000
_cell.angle_alpha   90.00
_cell.angle_beta   90.00
_cell.angle_gamma   90.00
#
_symmetry.space_group_name_H-M   'P 1'
#
loop_
_entity.id
_entity.type
_entity.pdbx_description
1 polymer ?
#
loop_
_entity_poly.entity_id
_entity_poly.type
_entity_poly.pdbx_seq_one_letter_code
_entity_poly.pdbx_strand_id
1 'polypeptide(L)'
;MKFDASRALILYSGALTGAVIWFGLTAAAPSAQYAKFDTIDVGRINVREPDGTLRMTIASSARAPGFIGGGKEYPRPDRRMAGMLFFNDEGTENGGLIFAGKDESGRGTSGGSLTFDRYHQDQVVQLFGFEEGQERSAGIKVNDQPEGRLDFPAVDRVRTLPASQQDAAYRAANVGGTQRLFAGRATDKSSQLVLRDGQGRKRLVLRVGEDGATSIDFLDQAGKVQRTVRPTAD
;
A
#
# COMPACT_ATOMS: atom_id res chain seq x y z
N MET A 1 26.46 18.77 76.83
CA MET A 1 25.15 18.24 76.38
C MET A 1 25.18 16.72 76.48
N LYS A 2 24.24 16.11 77.20
CA LYS A 2 24.10 14.65 77.22
C LYS A 2 23.42 14.21 75.92
N PHE A 3 24.00 13.26 75.22
CA PHE A 3 23.41 12.66 74.04
C PHE A 3 22.17 11.85 74.46
N ASP A 4 21.01 12.18 73.91
CA ASP A 4 19.75 11.46 74.17
C ASP A 4 19.47 10.55 72.96
N ALA A 5 19.82 9.27 73.12
CA ALA A 5 19.66 8.26 72.08
C ALA A 5 18.21 8.11 71.59
N SER A 6 17.23 8.39 72.46
CA SER A 6 15.81 8.30 72.10
C SER A 6 15.40 9.42 71.15
N ARG A 7 15.87 10.65 71.40
CA ARG A 7 15.67 11.79 70.49
C ARG A 7 16.38 11.58 69.16
N ALA A 8 17.58 11.01 69.19
CA ALA A 8 18.32 10.68 67.97
C ALA A 8 17.58 9.62 67.13
N LEU A 9 16.99 8.59 67.76
CA LEU A 9 16.23 7.54 67.07
C LEU A 9 14.92 8.06 66.47
N ILE A 10 14.21 8.96 67.17
CA ILE A 10 12.99 9.60 66.66
C ILE A 10 13.29 10.46 65.43
N LEU A 11 14.37 11.26 65.47
CA LEU A 11 14.80 12.05 64.32
C LEU A 11 15.23 11.17 63.14
N TYR A 12 15.97 10.09 63.41
CA TYR A 12 16.39 9.13 62.39
C TYR A 12 15.20 8.43 61.73
N SER A 13 14.27 7.90 62.53
CA SER A 13 13.09 7.18 62.00
C SER A 13 12.15 8.12 61.24
N GLY A 14 11.96 9.36 61.70
CA GLY A 14 11.21 10.38 60.96
C GLY A 14 11.86 10.72 59.62
N ALA A 15 13.18 10.93 59.60
CA ALA A 15 13.93 11.20 58.37
C ALA A 15 13.91 10.03 57.40
N LEU A 16 14.10 8.80 57.90
CA LEU A 16 14.05 7.57 57.09
C LEU A 16 12.66 7.34 56.52
N THR A 17 11.61 7.52 57.33
CA THR A 17 10.21 7.38 56.88
C THR A 17 9.87 8.42 55.82
N GLY A 18 10.29 9.68 56.03
CA GLY A 18 10.16 10.74 55.04
C GLY A 18 10.86 10.41 53.72
N ALA A 19 12.08 9.87 53.79
CA ALA A 19 12.82 9.43 52.61
C ALA A 19 12.11 8.27 51.89
N VAL A 20 11.60 7.27 52.61
CA VAL A 20 10.87 6.14 52.02
C VAL A 20 9.58 6.61 51.35
N ILE A 21 8.81 7.51 51.97
CA ILE A 21 7.60 8.09 51.38
C ILE A 21 7.95 8.88 50.11
N TRP A 22 9.02 9.69 50.15
CA TRP A 22 9.49 10.45 48.98
C TRP A 22 9.91 9.54 47.82
N PHE A 23 10.69 8.49 48.09
CA PHE A 23 11.05 7.49 47.08
C PHE A 23 9.82 6.72 46.58
N GLY A 24 8.87 6.38 47.45
CA GLY A 24 7.62 5.72 47.06
C GLY A 24 6.74 6.58 46.14
N LEU A 25 6.67 7.89 46.40
CA LEU A 25 5.89 8.84 45.59
C LEU A 25 6.56 9.21 44.26
N THR A 26 7.90 9.15 44.17
CA THR A 26 8.65 9.48 42.95
C THR A 26 8.94 8.27 42.06
N ALA A 27 8.90 7.05 42.60
CA ALA A 27 9.12 5.81 41.83
C ALA A 27 7.92 5.41 40.95
N ALA A 28 6.74 6.02 41.12
CA ALA A 28 5.52 5.63 40.44
C ALA A 28 5.02 6.68 39.44
N ALA A 29 5.79 6.89 38.38
CA ALA A 29 5.22 7.25 37.07
C ALA A 29 6.24 6.89 35.99
N PRO A 30 6.08 5.77 35.25
CA PRO A 30 6.68 5.70 33.94
C PRO A 30 5.99 6.77 33.09
N SER A 31 6.55 7.98 33.05
CA SER A 31 6.26 8.88 31.94
C SER A 31 6.62 8.07 30.70
N ALA A 32 5.65 7.86 29.81
CA ALA A 32 5.92 7.19 28.54
C ALA A 32 6.92 8.05 27.77
N GLN A 33 8.22 7.80 27.99
CA GLN A 33 9.28 8.49 27.30
C GLN A 33 9.35 7.87 25.92
N TYR A 34 8.82 8.59 24.94
CA TYR A 34 9.01 8.24 23.53
C TYR A 34 10.50 8.35 23.19
N ALA A 35 11.02 7.32 22.52
CA ALA A 35 12.36 7.37 21.96
C ALA A 35 12.42 8.47 20.91
N LYS A 36 13.45 9.30 20.97
CA LYS A 36 13.76 10.33 19.98
C LYS A 36 15.02 9.90 19.24
N PHE A 37 14.98 10.00 17.92
CA PHE A 37 16.09 9.67 17.05
C PHE A 37 16.26 10.83 16.08
N ASP A 38 17.51 11.19 15.75
CA ASP A 38 17.79 12.09 14.64
C ASP A 38 17.61 11.35 13.29
N THR A 39 18.18 10.14 13.20
CA THR A 39 18.10 9.26 12.03
C THR A 39 17.88 7.81 12.46
N ILE A 40 17.12 7.05 11.67
CA ILE A 40 16.86 5.61 11.89
C ILE A 40 17.28 4.84 10.62
N ASP A 41 18.40 4.11 10.69
CA ASP A 41 18.87 3.21 9.63
C ASP A 41 18.39 1.77 9.90
N VAL A 42 17.30 1.36 9.25
CA VAL A 42 16.68 0.04 9.46
C VAL A 42 16.20 -0.57 8.16
N GLY A 43 16.16 -1.90 8.10
CA GLY A 43 15.57 -2.61 6.96
C GLY A 43 14.05 -2.58 6.94
N ARG A 44 13.39 -2.54 8.11
CA ARG A 44 11.93 -2.51 8.22
C ARG A 44 11.48 -1.97 9.58
N ILE A 45 10.39 -1.20 9.56
CA ILE A 45 9.61 -0.76 10.71
C ILE A 45 8.24 -1.48 10.65
N ASN A 46 7.79 -2.01 11.78
CA ASN A 46 6.43 -2.52 11.95
C ASN A 46 5.67 -1.59 12.90
N VAL A 47 4.48 -1.15 12.50
CA VAL A 47 3.51 -0.51 13.39
C VAL A 47 2.44 -1.53 13.74
N ARG A 48 2.20 -1.72 15.04
CA ARG A 48 1.29 -2.72 15.57
C ARG A 48 0.35 -2.10 16.60
N GLU A 49 -0.84 -2.67 16.69
CA GLU A 49 -1.76 -2.43 17.81
C GLU A 49 -1.20 -3.02 19.12
N PRO A 50 -1.74 -2.64 20.29
CA PRO A 50 -1.34 -3.22 21.58
C PRO A 50 -1.47 -4.74 21.67
N ASP A 51 -2.40 -5.33 20.93
CA ASP A 51 -2.60 -6.79 20.85
C ASP A 51 -1.63 -7.50 19.90
N GLY A 52 -0.76 -6.75 19.22
CA GLY A 52 0.23 -7.25 18.27
C GLY A 52 -0.22 -7.25 16.80
N THR A 53 -1.48 -6.92 16.51
CA THR A 53 -2.02 -6.85 15.14
C THR A 53 -1.21 -5.87 14.29
N LEU A 54 -0.74 -6.31 13.13
CA LEU A 54 0.05 -5.46 12.22
C LEU A 54 -0.85 -4.43 11.54
N ARG A 55 -0.44 -3.16 11.53
CA ARG A 55 -1.19 -2.03 10.94
C ARG A 55 -0.49 -1.37 9.76
N MET A 56 0.84 -1.34 9.81
CA MET A 56 1.64 -0.79 8.74
C MET A 56 3.04 -1.40 8.78
N THR A 57 3.65 -1.54 7.61
CA THR A 57 5.10 -1.77 7.48
C THR A 57 5.72 -0.67 6.66
N ILE A 58 6.89 -0.18 7.04
CA ILE A 58 7.80 0.58 6.16
C ILE A 58 9.01 -0.31 5.94
N ALA A 59 9.30 -0.72 4.71
CA ALA A 59 10.32 -1.74 4.45
C ALA A 59 11.15 -1.45 3.20
N SER A 60 12.44 -1.82 3.26
CA SER A 60 13.26 -1.97 2.07
C SER A 60 12.76 -3.14 1.21
N SER A 61 13.16 -3.19 -0.06
CA SER A 61 12.74 -4.26 -0.98
C SER A 61 13.16 -5.66 -0.51
N ALA A 62 14.28 -5.79 0.18
CA ALA A 62 14.76 -7.05 0.74
C ALA A 62 14.02 -7.49 2.03
N ARG A 63 13.28 -6.59 2.67
CA ARG A 63 12.58 -6.83 3.95
C ARG A 63 11.07 -6.62 3.86
N ALA A 64 10.56 -6.31 2.67
CA ALA A 64 9.13 -6.22 2.40
C ALA A 64 8.44 -7.54 2.79
N PRO A 65 7.28 -7.49 3.47
CA PRO A 65 6.53 -8.71 3.76
C PRO A 65 6.01 -9.33 2.46
N GLY A 66 5.61 -10.58 2.59
CA GLY A 66 4.70 -11.23 1.65
C GLY A 66 3.34 -10.53 1.59
N PHE A 67 2.42 -11.15 0.88
CA PHE A 67 1.01 -10.78 0.91
C PHE A 67 0.41 -11.29 2.22
N ILE A 68 -0.25 -10.46 3.03
CA ILE A 68 -0.86 -10.88 4.30
C ILE A 68 -2.37 -10.81 4.18
N GLY A 69 -3.04 -11.95 4.34
CA GLY A 69 -4.50 -12.01 4.29
C GLY A 69 -5.04 -13.26 4.99
N GLY A 70 -6.18 -13.12 5.66
CA GLY A 70 -6.77 -14.21 6.43
C GLY A 70 -5.85 -14.74 7.54
N GLY A 71 -5.10 -13.85 8.20
CA GLY A 71 -4.21 -14.18 9.32
C GLY A 71 -2.91 -14.89 8.93
N LYS A 72 -2.61 -15.05 7.64
CA LYS A 72 -1.39 -15.72 7.14
C LYS A 72 -0.61 -14.82 6.18
N GLU A 73 0.71 -14.89 6.26
CA GLU A 73 1.63 -14.32 5.27
C GLU A 73 1.94 -15.35 4.18
N TYR A 74 1.80 -14.91 2.92
CA TYR A 74 2.09 -15.68 1.71
C TYR A 74 3.29 -15.06 0.98
N PRO A 75 4.33 -15.84 0.67
CA PRO A 75 5.54 -15.30 0.05
C PRO A 75 5.29 -14.53 -1.26
N ARG A 76 5.96 -13.40 -1.42
CA ARG A 76 5.98 -12.61 -2.68
C ARG A 76 7.42 -12.51 -3.21
N PRO A 77 8.02 -13.62 -3.68
CA PRO A 77 9.40 -13.62 -4.17
C PRO A 77 9.57 -12.76 -5.44
N ASP A 78 8.46 -12.38 -6.08
CA ASP A 78 8.38 -11.46 -7.22
C ASP A 78 8.42 -9.98 -6.81
N ARG A 79 8.09 -9.65 -5.56
CA ARG A 79 8.06 -8.27 -5.06
C ARG A 79 9.49 -7.77 -4.88
N ARG A 80 9.90 -6.82 -5.73
CA ARG A 80 11.22 -6.16 -5.72
C ARG A 80 11.12 -4.67 -5.37
N MET A 81 10.08 -4.28 -4.64
CA MET A 81 9.74 -2.89 -4.35
C MET A 81 9.88 -2.59 -2.86
N ALA A 82 10.39 -1.40 -2.54
CA ALA A 82 10.42 -0.84 -1.19
C ALA A 82 9.20 0.04 -0.97
N GLY A 83 8.81 0.27 0.27
CA GLY A 83 7.74 1.21 0.57
C GLY A 83 6.94 0.88 1.82
N MET A 84 5.69 1.35 1.82
CA MET A 84 4.75 1.19 2.91
C MET A 84 3.60 0.28 2.51
N LEU A 85 3.22 -0.65 3.39
CA LEU A 85 1.99 -1.44 3.23
C LEU A 85 1.08 -1.18 4.42
N PHE A 86 -0.22 -1.11 4.17
CA PHE A 86 -1.27 -0.87 5.15
C PHE A 86 -2.09 -2.12 5.37
N PHE A 87 -2.58 -2.29 6.59
CA PHE A 87 -3.40 -3.44 6.98
C PHE A 87 -4.66 -2.94 7.70
N ASN A 88 -5.77 -3.62 7.48
CA ASN A 88 -7.05 -3.34 8.14
C ASN A 88 -7.10 -3.91 9.58
N ASP A 89 -8.23 -3.74 10.27
CA ASP A 89 -8.46 -4.17 11.67
C ASP A 89 -8.38 -5.67 11.87
N GLU A 90 -8.41 -6.44 10.78
CA GLU A 90 -8.25 -7.89 10.77
C GLU A 90 -6.81 -8.31 10.39
N GLY A 91 -5.89 -7.35 10.25
CA GLY A 91 -4.50 -7.60 9.87
C GLY A 91 -4.32 -8.04 8.40
N THR A 92 -5.30 -7.80 7.53
CA THR A 92 -5.22 -8.10 6.09
C THR A 92 -4.74 -6.86 5.33
N GLU A 93 -3.80 -7.04 4.39
CA GLU A 93 -3.27 -5.99 3.51
C GLU A 93 -4.44 -5.29 2.79
N ASN A 94 -4.50 -3.97 2.86
CA ASN A 94 -5.57 -3.17 2.26
C ASN A 94 -5.07 -2.00 1.40
N GLY A 95 -3.82 -2.08 0.95
CA GLY A 95 -3.18 -1.09 0.10
C GLY A 95 -1.72 -0.86 0.46
N GLY A 96 -1.06 -0.03 -0.33
CA GLY A 96 0.36 0.27 -0.14
C GLY A 96 0.84 1.43 -0.99
N LEU A 97 1.97 2.01 -0.57
CA LEU A 97 2.77 2.96 -1.31
C LEU A 97 4.13 2.33 -1.59
N ILE A 98 4.36 1.91 -2.84
CA ILE A 98 5.56 1.15 -3.20
C ILE A 98 6.30 1.81 -4.34
N PHE A 99 7.62 1.72 -4.32
CA PHE A 99 8.52 2.24 -5.35
C PHE A 99 9.62 1.22 -5.67
N ALA A 100 10.03 1.22 -6.93
CA ALA A 100 11.23 0.53 -7.40
C ALA A 100 11.79 1.25 -8.62
N GLY A 101 13.07 1.03 -8.86
CA GLY A 101 13.74 1.46 -10.06
C GLY A 101 15.16 0.93 -10.07
N LYS A 102 15.65 0.63 -11.26
CA LYS A 102 17.02 0.18 -11.51
C LYS A 102 17.33 0.38 -12.98
N ASP A 103 18.59 0.61 -13.29
CA ASP A 103 19.07 0.48 -14.65
C ASP A 103 19.48 -0.99 -14.88
N GLU A 104 18.87 -1.64 -15.86
CA GLU A 104 19.29 -2.96 -16.33
C GLU A 104 19.77 -2.83 -17.77
N SER A 105 21.08 -2.98 -17.96
CA SER A 105 21.71 -3.02 -19.29
C SER A 105 21.40 -1.79 -20.17
N GLY A 106 21.34 -0.59 -19.57
CA GLY A 106 21.06 0.67 -20.28
C GLY A 106 19.58 0.92 -20.52
N ARG A 107 18.70 0.07 -19.98
CA ARG A 107 17.26 0.27 -19.93
C ARG A 107 16.86 0.62 -18.50
N GLY A 108 16.81 1.91 -18.22
CA GLY A 108 16.30 2.44 -16.96
C GLY A 108 14.85 2.03 -16.72
N THR A 109 14.59 1.52 -15.51
CA THR A 109 13.24 1.30 -14.99
C THR A 109 13.00 2.21 -13.80
N SER A 110 11.79 2.77 -13.72
CA SER A 110 11.32 3.53 -12.57
C SER A 110 9.82 3.30 -12.41
N GLY A 111 9.36 3.05 -11.19
CA GLY A 111 7.98 2.70 -10.93
C GLY A 111 7.56 3.06 -9.51
N GLY A 112 6.32 3.51 -9.39
CA GLY A 112 5.68 3.84 -8.14
C GLY A 112 4.19 3.55 -8.19
N SER A 113 3.62 3.12 -7.07
CA SER A 113 2.17 2.93 -6.95
C SER A 113 1.68 3.21 -5.54
N LEU A 114 0.61 3.98 -5.44
CA LEU A 114 -0.26 4.06 -4.27
C LEU A 114 -1.55 3.31 -4.59
N THR A 115 -1.89 2.31 -3.78
CA THR A 115 -3.04 1.44 -3.97
C THR A 115 -3.99 1.47 -2.78
N PHE A 116 -5.27 1.32 -3.08
CA PHE A 116 -6.33 1.10 -2.12
C PHE A 116 -7.06 -0.17 -2.53
N ASP A 117 -7.00 -1.19 -1.68
CA ASP A 117 -7.60 -2.48 -1.95
C ASP A 117 -9.04 -2.50 -1.43
N ARG A 118 -9.92 -3.24 -2.11
CA ARG A 118 -11.27 -3.50 -1.59
C ARG A 118 -11.17 -4.42 -0.38
N TYR A 119 -12.13 -4.33 0.53
CA TYR A 119 -12.23 -5.24 1.67
C TYR A 119 -12.18 -6.72 1.20
N HIS A 120 -11.09 -7.42 1.56
CA HIS A 120 -10.76 -8.80 1.16
C HIS A 120 -10.69 -9.06 -0.35
N GLN A 121 -10.35 -8.04 -1.13
CA GLN A 121 -10.22 -8.08 -2.58
C GLN A 121 -9.05 -7.21 -3.03
N ASP A 122 -8.79 -7.19 -4.33
CA ASP A 122 -7.65 -6.46 -4.90
C ASP A 122 -7.92 -4.95 -5.09
N GLN A 123 -7.01 -4.22 -5.74
CA GLN A 123 -7.07 -2.76 -5.90
C GLN A 123 -8.38 -2.25 -6.53
N VAL A 124 -9.07 -1.33 -5.85
CA VAL A 124 -10.18 -0.53 -6.42
C VAL A 124 -9.73 0.83 -6.92
N VAL A 125 -8.70 1.42 -6.30
CA VAL A 125 -8.09 2.67 -6.74
C VAL A 125 -6.58 2.53 -6.76
N GLN A 126 -5.97 3.03 -7.82
CA GLN A 126 -4.51 3.05 -7.97
C GLN A 126 -4.07 4.37 -8.58
N LEU A 127 -3.15 5.08 -7.91
CA LEU A 127 -2.29 6.08 -8.51
C LEU A 127 -0.95 5.41 -8.84
N PHE A 128 -0.46 5.58 -10.06
CA PHE A 128 0.76 4.91 -10.49
C PHE A 128 1.58 5.75 -11.47
N GLY A 129 2.87 5.41 -11.53
CA GLY A 129 3.80 5.81 -12.58
C GLY A 129 4.73 4.65 -12.88
N PHE A 130 5.01 4.42 -14.15
CA PHE A 130 5.92 3.41 -14.64
C PHE A 130 6.68 3.93 -15.87
N GLU A 131 7.97 3.66 -15.90
CA GLU A 131 8.89 3.93 -16.98
C GLU A 131 9.80 2.72 -17.19
N GLU A 132 9.90 2.28 -18.45
CA GLU A 132 10.89 1.31 -18.91
C GLU A 132 11.39 1.75 -20.29
N GLY A 133 12.63 2.23 -20.36
CA GLY A 133 13.19 2.79 -21.59
C GLY A 133 12.36 3.96 -22.13
N GLN A 134 11.73 3.78 -23.30
CA GLN A 134 10.87 4.81 -23.92
C GLN A 134 9.39 4.63 -23.55
N GLU A 135 9.02 3.48 -22.96
CA GLU A 135 7.66 3.23 -22.52
C GLU A 135 7.43 3.91 -21.19
N ARG A 136 6.40 4.75 -21.14
CA ARG A 136 6.02 5.49 -19.95
C ARG A 136 4.51 5.44 -19.79
N SER A 137 4.02 5.22 -18.59
CA SER A 137 2.61 5.40 -18.27
C SER A 137 2.47 5.90 -16.84
N ALA A 138 1.59 6.87 -16.63
CA ALA A 138 1.31 7.41 -15.31
C ALA A 138 -0.12 7.90 -15.25
N GLY A 139 -0.78 7.73 -14.11
CA GLY A 139 -2.15 8.17 -13.96
C GLY A 139 -2.88 7.48 -12.81
N ILE A 140 -4.21 7.58 -12.88
CA ILE A 140 -5.14 6.98 -11.94
C ILE A 140 -5.93 5.88 -12.65
N LYS A 141 -6.13 4.75 -11.97
CA LYS A 141 -7.07 3.70 -12.36
C LYS A 141 -8.13 3.54 -11.27
N VAL A 142 -9.35 3.24 -11.71
CA VAL A 142 -10.42 2.74 -10.85
C VAL A 142 -10.88 1.41 -11.41
N ASN A 143 -10.99 0.41 -10.55
CA ASN A 143 -11.42 -0.94 -10.91
C ASN A 143 -12.66 -1.33 -10.11
N ASP A 144 -13.55 -2.07 -10.76
CA ASP A 144 -14.47 -2.94 -10.03
C ASP A 144 -13.76 -4.25 -9.72
N GLN A 145 -14.04 -4.80 -8.55
CA GLN A 145 -13.55 -6.11 -8.12
C GLN A 145 -14.72 -7.09 -7.97
N PRO A 146 -14.50 -8.41 -8.11
CA PRO A 146 -15.53 -9.41 -7.84
C PRO A 146 -16.15 -9.24 -6.45
N GLU A 147 -17.40 -9.70 -6.32
CA GLU A 147 -18.03 -9.83 -5.01
C GLU A 147 -17.39 -10.96 -4.20
N GLY A 148 -17.46 -10.84 -2.87
CA GLY A 148 -16.87 -11.81 -1.97
C GLY A 148 -15.35 -11.72 -1.86
N ARG A 149 -14.77 -12.67 -1.13
CA ARG A 149 -13.37 -12.64 -0.72
C ARG A 149 -12.47 -13.31 -1.76
N LEU A 150 -11.24 -12.84 -1.84
CA LEU A 150 -10.17 -13.49 -2.59
C LEU A 150 -9.70 -14.75 -1.82
N ASP A 151 -9.57 -15.87 -2.52
CA ASP A 151 -9.07 -17.12 -1.92
C ASP A 151 -7.53 -17.08 -1.88
N PHE A 152 -6.98 -16.49 -0.80
CA PHE A 152 -5.54 -16.32 -0.65
C PHE A 152 -4.74 -17.64 -0.76
N PRO A 153 -5.16 -18.75 -0.11
CA PRO A 153 -4.54 -20.06 -0.32
C PRO A 153 -4.59 -20.56 -1.76
N ALA A 154 -5.68 -20.33 -2.50
CA ALA A 154 -5.73 -20.68 -3.92
C ALA A 154 -4.78 -19.82 -4.74
N VAL A 155 -4.73 -18.50 -4.53
CA VAL A 155 -3.82 -17.60 -5.24
C VAL A 155 -2.36 -17.96 -5.06
N ASP A 156 -1.95 -18.33 -3.85
CA ASP A 156 -0.59 -18.80 -3.59
C ASP A 156 -0.26 -20.07 -4.41
N ARG A 157 -1.21 -21.01 -4.50
CA ARG A 157 -1.08 -22.23 -5.33
C ARG A 157 -1.07 -21.94 -6.82
N VAL A 158 -1.85 -20.96 -7.31
CA VAL A 158 -1.91 -20.63 -8.75
C VAL A 158 -0.53 -20.26 -9.30
N ARG A 159 0.30 -19.59 -8.50
CA ARG A 159 1.64 -19.13 -8.90
C ARG A 159 2.59 -20.25 -9.31
N THR A 160 2.35 -21.49 -8.86
CA THR A 160 3.18 -22.65 -9.19
C THR A 160 2.62 -23.46 -10.38
N LEU A 161 1.43 -23.12 -10.87
CA LEU A 161 0.82 -23.78 -12.02
C LEU A 161 1.48 -23.35 -13.34
N PRO A 162 1.45 -24.20 -14.38
CA PRO A 162 1.81 -23.80 -15.74
C PRO A 162 0.98 -22.59 -16.20
N ALA A 163 1.60 -21.65 -16.93
CA ALA A 163 0.94 -20.42 -17.37
C ALA A 163 -0.40 -20.66 -18.09
N SER A 164 -0.53 -21.74 -18.86
CA SER A 164 -1.76 -22.12 -19.55
C SER A 164 -2.94 -22.45 -18.62
N GLN A 165 -2.69 -22.74 -17.34
CA GLN A 165 -3.71 -23.07 -16.34
C GLN A 165 -3.99 -21.92 -15.38
N GLN A 166 -3.12 -20.90 -15.33
CA GLN A 166 -3.19 -19.83 -14.33
C GLN A 166 -4.47 -18.99 -14.47
N ASP A 167 -4.87 -18.62 -15.68
CA ASP A 167 -6.03 -17.75 -15.90
C ASP A 167 -7.35 -18.37 -15.39
N ALA A 168 -7.54 -19.67 -15.59
CA ALA A 168 -8.70 -20.38 -15.07
C ALA A 168 -8.64 -20.50 -13.54
N ALA A 169 -7.46 -20.79 -12.99
CA ALA A 169 -7.26 -20.94 -11.55
C ALA A 169 -7.39 -19.61 -10.79
N TYR A 170 -6.90 -18.50 -11.34
CA TYR A 170 -7.07 -17.16 -10.77
C TYR A 170 -8.55 -16.77 -10.70
N ARG A 171 -9.31 -17.02 -11.77
CA ARG A 171 -10.77 -16.79 -11.75
C ARG A 171 -11.47 -17.66 -10.70
N ALA A 172 -11.09 -18.92 -10.56
CA ALA A 172 -11.61 -19.80 -9.52
C ALA A 172 -11.25 -19.31 -8.09
N ALA A 173 -10.10 -18.65 -7.93
CA ALA A 173 -9.67 -18.01 -6.69
C ALA A 173 -10.29 -16.61 -6.44
N ASN A 174 -11.27 -16.23 -7.27
CA ASN A 174 -11.95 -14.94 -7.22
C ASN A 174 -11.02 -13.73 -7.48
N VAL A 175 -9.97 -13.94 -8.26
CA VAL A 175 -9.10 -12.87 -8.80
C VAL A 175 -9.66 -12.38 -10.13
N GLY A 176 -9.63 -11.08 -10.34
CA GLY A 176 -9.99 -10.48 -11.62
C GLY A 176 -10.34 -9.01 -11.47
N GLY A 177 -11.61 -8.71 -11.75
CA GLY A 177 -12.09 -7.34 -11.78
C GLY A 177 -12.07 -6.73 -13.17
N THR A 178 -12.53 -5.50 -13.24
CA THR A 178 -12.74 -4.79 -14.49
C THR A 178 -12.37 -3.33 -14.30
N GLN A 179 -11.42 -2.83 -15.10
CA GLN A 179 -11.09 -1.41 -15.06
C GLN A 179 -12.31 -0.59 -15.51
N ARG A 180 -12.68 0.40 -14.72
CA ARG A 180 -13.76 1.35 -15.00
C ARG A 180 -13.27 2.69 -15.51
N LEU A 181 -12.14 3.15 -14.99
CA LEU A 181 -11.55 4.43 -15.33
C LEU A 181 -10.04 4.29 -15.53
N PHE A 182 -9.53 5.01 -16.51
CA PHE A 182 -8.13 5.44 -16.56
C PHE A 182 -8.08 6.94 -16.85
N ALA A 183 -7.24 7.66 -16.12
CA ALA A 183 -6.95 9.06 -16.37
C ALA A 183 -5.44 9.28 -16.27
N GLY A 184 -4.78 9.60 -17.39
CA GLY A 184 -3.34 9.85 -17.39
C GLY A 184 -2.66 9.68 -18.74
N ARG A 185 -1.34 9.54 -18.70
CA ARG A 185 -0.50 9.34 -19.89
C ARG A 185 -0.41 7.84 -20.22
N ALA A 186 -0.79 7.48 -21.44
CA ALA A 186 -0.70 6.13 -21.96
C ALA A 186 0.68 5.84 -22.58
N THR A 187 0.95 4.57 -22.88
CA THR A 187 2.21 4.11 -23.50
C THR A 187 2.37 4.60 -24.93
N ASP A 188 1.26 4.84 -25.64
CA ASP A 188 1.23 5.50 -26.96
C ASP A 188 1.45 7.02 -26.89
N LYS A 189 1.97 7.51 -25.75
CA LYS A 189 2.34 8.90 -25.44
C LYS A 189 1.18 9.90 -25.43
N SER A 190 -0.05 9.44 -25.62
CA SER A 190 -1.23 10.30 -25.52
C SER A 190 -1.67 10.51 -24.06
N SER A 191 -2.31 11.64 -23.80
CA SER A 191 -3.04 11.91 -22.56
C SER A 191 -4.49 11.48 -22.74
N GLN A 192 -5.00 10.60 -21.88
CA GLN A 192 -6.34 10.01 -22.04
C GLN A 192 -7.16 10.04 -20.74
N LEU A 193 -8.46 10.28 -20.87
CA LEU A 193 -9.50 9.83 -19.95
C LEU A 193 -10.30 8.73 -20.64
N VAL A 194 -10.30 7.52 -20.10
CA VAL A 194 -10.99 6.35 -20.67
C VAL A 194 -12.00 5.83 -19.66
N LEU A 195 -13.28 5.84 -20.04
CA LEU A 195 -14.37 5.24 -19.27
C LEU A 195 -14.83 3.94 -19.90
N ARG A 196 -15.09 2.94 -19.05
CA ARG A 196 -15.46 1.58 -19.44
C ARG A 196 -16.77 1.14 -18.78
N ASP A 197 -17.51 0.27 -19.47
CA ASP A 197 -18.71 -0.35 -18.92
C ASP A 197 -18.42 -1.50 -17.94
N GLY A 198 -19.47 -2.20 -17.51
CA GLY A 198 -19.39 -3.30 -16.53
C GLY A 198 -18.66 -4.54 -17.00
N GLN A 199 -18.38 -4.60 -18.30
CA GLN A 199 -17.60 -5.68 -18.90
C GLN A 199 -16.21 -5.18 -19.34
N GLY A 200 -15.83 -3.95 -18.98
CA GLY A 200 -14.49 -3.39 -19.25
C GLY A 200 -14.34 -2.81 -20.64
N ARG A 201 -15.41 -2.78 -21.43
CA ARG A 201 -15.41 -2.26 -22.80
C ARG A 201 -15.41 -0.74 -22.75
N LYS A 202 -14.53 -0.11 -23.53
CA LYS A 202 -14.45 1.36 -23.62
C LYS A 202 -15.78 1.90 -24.15
N ARG A 203 -16.27 2.99 -23.54
CA ARG A 203 -17.52 3.68 -23.92
C ARG A 203 -17.28 5.13 -24.27
N LEU A 204 -16.30 5.75 -23.61
CA LEU A 204 -15.90 7.14 -23.82
C LEU A 204 -14.39 7.25 -23.72
N VAL A 205 -13.77 7.95 -24.68
CA VAL A 205 -12.34 8.25 -24.67
C VAL A 205 -12.15 9.74 -24.96
N LEU A 206 -11.65 10.50 -24.00
CA LEU A 206 -11.12 11.85 -24.24
C LEU A 206 -9.62 11.70 -24.42
N ARG A 207 -9.07 12.22 -25.52
CA ARG A 207 -7.68 11.97 -25.90
C ARG A 207 -7.02 13.23 -26.46
N VAL A 208 -5.77 13.43 -26.08
CA VAL A 208 -4.80 14.30 -26.75
C VAL A 208 -3.66 13.42 -27.23
N GLY A 209 -3.49 13.30 -28.56
CA GLY A 209 -2.42 12.51 -29.20
C GLY A 209 -1.03 13.06 -28.93
N GLU A 210 0.01 12.28 -29.27
CA GLU A 210 1.40 12.73 -29.22
C GLU A 210 1.64 13.97 -30.10
N ASP A 211 0.93 14.05 -31.22
CA ASP A 211 0.92 15.16 -32.18
C ASP A 211 0.07 16.36 -31.73
N GLY A 212 -0.56 16.29 -30.55
CA GLY A 212 -1.47 17.31 -30.03
C GLY A 212 -2.90 17.21 -30.56
N ALA A 213 -3.23 16.24 -31.43
CA ALA A 213 -4.59 16.08 -31.94
C ALA A 213 -5.57 15.75 -30.80
N THR A 214 -6.64 16.53 -30.69
CA THR A 214 -7.65 16.37 -29.62
C THR A 214 -8.91 15.69 -30.13
N SER A 215 -9.50 14.82 -29.31
CA SER A 215 -10.72 14.09 -29.66
C SER A 215 -11.52 13.64 -28.44
N ILE A 216 -12.83 13.50 -28.64
CA ILE A 216 -13.75 12.77 -27.74
C ILE A 216 -14.47 11.70 -28.56
N ASP A 217 -14.16 10.43 -28.29
CA ASP A 217 -14.74 9.28 -28.99
C ASP A 217 -15.82 8.61 -28.15
N PHE A 218 -16.98 8.38 -28.76
CA PHE A 218 -18.10 7.61 -28.22
C PHE A 218 -18.14 6.24 -28.89
N LEU A 219 -18.10 5.15 -28.11
CA LEU A 219 -17.98 3.79 -28.62
C LEU A 219 -19.21 2.93 -28.29
N ASP A 220 -19.68 2.16 -29.28
CA ASP A 220 -20.79 1.22 -29.12
C ASP A 220 -20.42 -0.06 -28.39
N GLN A 221 -21.41 -0.94 -28.18
CA GLN A 221 -21.25 -2.19 -27.46
C GLN A 221 -20.14 -3.11 -27.97
N ALA A 222 -19.82 -3.07 -29.27
CA ALA A 222 -18.76 -3.85 -29.92
C ALA A 222 -17.38 -3.16 -29.86
N GLY A 223 -17.32 -1.94 -29.34
CA GLY A 223 -16.10 -1.13 -29.28
C GLY A 223 -15.83 -0.33 -30.55
N LYS A 224 -16.81 -0.20 -31.44
CA LYS A 224 -16.70 0.63 -32.64
C LYS A 224 -17.04 2.09 -32.30
N VAL A 225 -16.23 3.01 -32.81
CA VAL A 225 -16.49 4.45 -32.68
C VAL A 225 -17.74 4.81 -33.46
N GLN A 226 -18.74 5.36 -32.77
CA GLN A 226 -20.00 5.84 -33.34
C GLN A 226 -19.94 7.34 -33.64
N ARG A 227 -19.20 8.09 -32.82
CA ARG A 227 -19.04 9.53 -32.99
C ARG A 227 -17.69 9.96 -32.44
N THR A 228 -17.02 10.85 -33.18
CA THR A 228 -15.89 11.61 -32.67
C THR A 228 -16.24 13.09 -32.67
N VAL A 229 -15.95 13.78 -31.57
CA VAL A 229 -15.94 15.24 -31.50
C VAL A 229 -14.49 15.71 -31.60
N ARG A 230 -14.22 16.64 -32.52
CA ARG A 230 -12.93 17.32 -32.70
C ARG A 230 -13.15 18.84 -32.67
N PRO A 231 -12.12 19.65 -32.39
CA PRO A 231 -12.20 21.09 -32.60
C PRO A 231 -12.63 21.38 -34.04
N THR A 232 -13.52 22.35 -34.22
CA THR A 232 -13.72 22.97 -35.54
C THR A 232 -12.50 23.81 -35.86
N ALA A 233 -11.99 23.72 -37.09
CA ALA A 233 -10.99 24.68 -37.56
C ALA A 233 -11.62 26.08 -37.54
N ASP A 234 -10.93 27.04 -36.94
CA ASP A 234 -11.27 28.47 -37.04
C ASP A 234 -11.02 28.99 -38.47
#